data_AF-A0A917D8F7-F1
#
_entry.id   AF-A0A917D8F7-F1
#
_cell.length_a   1.000
_cell.length_b   1.000
_cell.length_c   1.000
_cell.angle_alpha   90.00
_cell.angle_beta   90.00
_cell.angle_gamma   90.00
#
_symmetry.space_group_name_H-M   'P 1'
#
loop_
_entity.id
_entity.type
_entity.pdbx_description
1 polymer ?
#
loop_
_entity_poly.entity_id
_entity_poly.type
_entity_poly.pdbx_seq_one_letter_code
_entity_poly.pdbx_strand_id
1 'polypeptide(L)'
;MDPTDRPRRENILPLAEIESLVLRVLGAPIPDRFVSWLGVSRRNADRWLDGSSTYPPAVIEKMQVLAPLCSEMLDDLHDLVEDYKRLGIPENLIRMRMREFSKTLSDEPPPKPGAPEPDKSA
;
A
#
# COMPACT_ATOMS: atom_id res chain seq x y z
N MET A 1 26.42 29.72 -8.56
CA MET A 1 25.64 28.49 -8.80
C MET A 1 25.12 28.05 -7.46
N ASP A 2 23.79 28.02 -7.30
CA ASP A 2 23.13 27.58 -6.08
C ASP A 2 23.30 26.05 -5.95
N PRO A 3 23.89 25.52 -4.86
CA PRO A 3 24.10 24.09 -4.68
C PRO A 3 22.80 23.27 -4.51
N THR A 4 21.65 23.94 -4.49
CA THR A 4 20.32 23.30 -4.40
C THR A 4 19.73 22.91 -5.76
N ASP A 5 20.30 23.37 -6.87
CA ASP A 5 19.76 23.13 -8.21
C ASP A 5 20.27 21.80 -8.79
N ARG A 6 20.05 20.70 -8.05
CA ARG A 6 20.19 19.37 -8.63
C ARG A 6 19.06 19.20 -9.63
N PRO A 7 19.32 18.88 -10.92
CA PRO A 7 18.26 18.63 -11.88
C PRO A 7 17.33 17.57 -11.31
N ARG A 8 16.06 17.92 -11.10
CA ARG A 8 15.04 16.94 -10.70
C ARG A 8 15.07 15.87 -11.78
N ARG A 9 15.42 14.64 -11.41
CA ARG A 9 15.28 13.49 -12.32
C ARG A 9 13.85 13.54 -12.84
N GLU A 10 13.71 13.58 -14.17
CA GLU A 10 12.39 13.56 -14.79
C GLU A 10 11.66 12.31 -14.27
N ASN A 11 10.42 12.52 -13.84
CA ASN A 11 9.60 11.42 -13.37
C ASN A 11 9.31 10.49 -14.54
N ILE A 12 9.38 9.18 -14.31
CA ILE A 12 9.07 8.16 -15.33
C ILE A 12 7.59 8.16 -15.75
N LEU A 13 6.73 8.82 -14.97
CA LEU A 13 5.31 9.01 -15.21
C LEU A 13 4.92 10.46 -14.89
N PRO A 14 3.79 10.97 -15.40
CA PRO A 14 3.20 12.22 -14.94
C PRO A 14 3.02 12.24 -13.41
N LEU A 15 3.29 13.39 -12.77
CA LEU A 15 3.23 13.52 -11.31
C LEU A 15 1.87 13.08 -10.74
N ALA A 16 0.77 13.47 -11.38
CA ALA A 16 -0.58 13.10 -10.96
C ALA A 16 -0.82 11.58 -10.96
N GLU A 17 -0.19 10.84 -11.87
CA GLU A 17 -0.28 9.38 -11.89
C GLU A 17 0.48 8.77 -10.70
N ILE A 18 1.64 9.33 -10.36
CA ILE A 18 2.42 8.87 -9.19
C ILE A 18 1.68 9.16 -7.89
N GLU A 19 1.09 10.35 -7.76
CA GLU A 19 0.26 10.72 -6.60
C GLU A 19 -0.95 9.78 -6.46
N SER A 20 -1.60 9.42 -7.58
CA SER A 20 -2.68 8.43 -7.59
C SER A 20 -2.21 7.05 -7.11
N LEU A 21 -1.05 6.57 -7.57
CA LEU A 21 -0.45 5.32 -7.09
C LEU A 21 -0.15 5.37 -5.59
N VAL A 22 0.42 6.48 -5.12
CA VAL A 22 0.73 6.70 -3.70
C VAL A 22 -0.54 6.63 -2.85
N LEU A 23 -1.63 7.29 -3.26
CA LEU A 23 -2.89 7.25 -2.52
C LEU A 23 -3.49 5.84 -2.50
N ARG A 24 -3.48 5.12 -3.63
CA ARG A 24 -4.03 3.76 -3.71
C ARG A 24 -3.27 2.76 -2.85
N VAL A 25 -1.95 2.89 -2.77
CA VAL A 25 -1.10 1.93 -2.03
C VAL A 25 -0.91 2.34 -0.57
N LEU A 26 -0.54 3.60 -0.31
CA LEU A 26 -0.24 4.09 1.05
C LEU A 26 -1.46 4.65 1.79
N GLY A 27 -2.57 4.90 1.10
CA GLY A 27 -3.88 5.16 1.70
C GLY A 27 -4.72 3.89 1.91
N ALA A 28 -4.21 2.72 1.51
CA ALA A 28 -4.90 1.44 1.68
C ALA A 28 -5.06 1.06 3.17
N PRO A 29 -5.92 0.08 3.51
CA PRO A 29 -6.20 -0.32 4.90
C PRO A 29 -5.02 -0.87 5.71
N ILE A 30 -3.93 -1.29 5.06
CA ILE A 30 -2.73 -1.87 5.69
C ILE A 30 -1.43 -1.19 5.22
N PRO A 31 -1.30 0.14 5.38
CA PRO A 31 -0.26 0.91 4.71
C PRO A 31 1.14 0.55 5.22
N ASP A 32 1.30 0.17 6.49
CA ASP A 32 2.59 -0.21 7.09
C ASP A 32 3.23 -1.44 6.43
N ARG A 33 2.41 -2.38 5.96
CA ARG A 33 2.88 -3.57 5.23
C ARG A 33 3.40 -3.18 3.86
N PHE A 34 2.69 -2.31 3.16
CA PHE A 34 3.12 -1.83 1.86
C PHE A 34 4.39 -0.99 1.98
N VAL A 35 4.52 -0.13 2.99
CA VAL A 35 5.77 0.59 3.28
C VAL A 35 6.96 -0.38 3.44
N SER A 36 6.75 -1.46 4.19
CA SER A 36 7.78 -2.49 4.39
C SER A 36 8.14 -3.21 3.09
N TRP A 37 7.16 -3.58 2.27
CA TRP A 37 7.36 -4.28 0.99
C TRP A 37 8.01 -3.39 -0.07
N LEU A 38 7.65 -2.11 -0.11
CA LEU A 38 8.28 -1.10 -0.95
C LEU A 38 9.75 -0.89 -0.55
N GLY A 39 10.15 -1.30 0.66
CA GLY A 39 11.51 -1.20 1.17
C GLY A 39 11.90 0.22 1.56
N VAL A 40 10.91 1.01 2.01
CA VAL A 40 11.09 2.42 2.34
C VAL A 40 10.74 2.70 3.79
N SER A 41 11.28 3.80 4.34
CA SER A 41 10.92 4.22 5.70
C SER A 41 9.52 4.80 5.74
N ARG A 42 8.84 4.67 6.88
CA ARG A 42 7.53 5.30 7.11
C ARG A 42 7.58 6.81 6.88
N ARG A 43 8.65 7.46 7.35
CA ARG A 43 8.87 8.89 7.14
C ARG A 43 8.90 9.28 5.66
N ASN A 44 9.49 8.47 4.79
CA ASN A 44 9.49 8.75 3.35
C ASN A 44 8.11 8.54 2.74
N ALA A 45 7.38 7.51 3.18
CA ALA A 45 6.02 7.26 2.75
C ALA A 45 5.07 8.41 3.14
N ASP A 46 5.18 8.92 4.37
CA ASP A 46 4.41 10.09 4.83
C ASP A 46 4.74 11.32 3.97
N ARG A 47 6.03 11.51 3.63
CA ARG A 47 6.50 12.58 2.74
C ARG A 47 6.11 12.42 1.26
N TRP A 48 5.58 11.27 0.87
CA TRP A 48 5.02 11.06 -0.46
C TRP A 48 3.53 11.37 -0.48
N LEU A 49 2.83 11.06 0.62
CA LEU A 49 1.42 11.43 0.82
C LEU A 49 1.23 12.94 0.93
N ASP A 50 2.21 13.67 1.49
CA ASP A 50 2.19 15.13 1.58
C ASP A 50 2.75 15.86 0.35
N GLY A 51 3.27 15.12 -0.65
CA GLY A 51 3.88 15.68 -1.86
C GLY A 51 5.22 16.42 -1.65
N SER A 52 5.86 16.28 -0.49
CA SER A 52 7.09 17.01 -0.10
C SER A 52 8.40 16.29 -0.45
N SER A 53 8.32 15.18 -1.19
CA SER A 53 9.47 14.34 -1.53
C SER A 53 9.39 13.80 -2.96
N THR A 54 10.54 13.37 -3.47
CA THR A 54 10.66 12.76 -4.79
C THR A 54 10.43 11.26 -4.74
N TYR A 55 9.95 10.70 -5.85
CA TYR A 55 9.57 9.30 -5.96
C TYR A 55 10.66 8.51 -6.69
N PRO A 56 11.29 7.50 -6.06
CA PRO A 56 12.27 6.65 -6.74
C PRO A 56 11.60 5.81 -7.84
N PRO A 57 12.15 5.74 -9.07
CA PRO A 57 11.56 4.95 -10.17
C PRO A 57 11.25 3.49 -9.81
N ALA A 58 12.19 2.80 -9.15
CA ALA A 58 11.98 1.41 -8.71
C ALA A 58 10.84 1.25 -7.68
N VAL A 59 10.51 2.30 -6.93
CA VAL A 59 9.36 2.29 -6.01
C VAL A 59 8.06 2.53 -6.77
N ILE A 60 8.07 3.41 -7.77
CA ILE A 60 6.90 3.64 -8.64
C ILE A 60 6.51 2.35 -9.36
N GLU A 61 7.47 1.64 -9.95
CA GLU A 61 7.22 0.34 -10.61
C GLU A 61 6.57 -0.67 -9.65
N LYS A 62 7.10 -0.77 -8.44
CA LYS A 62 6.52 -1.58 -7.36
C LYS A 62 5.09 -1.15 -7.00
N MET A 63 4.82 0.15 -6.92
CA MET A 63 3.48 0.67 -6.65
C MET A 63 2.50 0.38 -7.79
N GLN A 64 2.95 0.40 -9.06
CA GLN A 64 2.10 0.01 -10.20
C GLN A 64 1.61 -1.43 -10.08
N VAL A 65 2.44 -2.33 -9.54
CA VAL A 65 2.05 -3.73 -9.27
C VAL A 65 1.06 -3.83 -8.10
N LEU A 66 1.29 -3.10 -7.02
CA LEU A 66 0.44 -3.15 -5.82
C LEU A 66 -0.91 -2.44 -5.98
N ALA A 67 -0.96 -1.34 -6.73
CA ALA A 67 -2.12 -0.48 -6.84
C ALA A 67 -3.42 -1.21 -7.27
N PRO A 68 -3.44 -2.08 -8.30
CA PRO A 68 -4.64 -2.86 -8.64
C PRO A 68 -5.09 -3.77 -7.50
N LEU A 69 -4.16 -4.51 -6.87
CA LEU A 69 -4.47 -5.39 -5.74
C LEU A 69 -5.02 -4.63 -4.53
N CYS A 70 -4.49 -3.43 -4.26
CA CYS A 70 -4.99 -2.58 -3.17
C CYS A 70 -6.41 -2.07 -3.46
N SER A 71 -6.73 -1.78 -4.73
CA SER A 71 -8.08 -1.40 -5.15
C SER A 71 -9.06 -2.55 -5.04
N GLU A 72 -8.71 -3.73 -5.56
CA GLU A 72 -9.56 -4.94 -5.45
C GLU A 72 -9.85 -5.28 -3.98
N MET A 73 -8.84 -5.26 -3.11
CA MET A 73 -9.03 -5.48 -1.68
C MET A 73 -9.95 -4.43 -1.03
N LEU A 74 -9.88 -3.17 -1.46
CA LEU A 74 -10.77 -2.11 -0.96
C LEU A 74 -12.21 -2.35 -1.40
N ASP A 75 -12.42 -2.76 -2.65
CA ASP A 75 -13.73 -3.09 -3.20
C ASP A 75 -14.33 -4.31 -2.47
N ASP A 76 -13.54 -5.37 -2.27
CA ASP A 76 -13.95 -6.56 -1.49
C ASP A 76 -14.36 -6.20 -0.05
N LEU A 77 -13.60 -5.32 0.61
CA LEU A 77 -13.94 -4.85 1.95
C LEU A 77 -15.22 -4.01 1.96
N HIS A 78 -15.43 -3.18 0.92
CA HIS A 78 -16.63 -2.38 0.79
C HIS A 78 -17.86 -3.28 0.62
N ASP A 79 -17.80 -4.26 -0.28
CA ASP A 79 -18.88 -5.20 -0.52
C ASP A 79 -19.21 -6.03 0.72
N LEU A 80 -18.18 -6.49 1.44
CA LEU A 80 -18.37 -7.19 2.71
C LEU A 80 -19.08 -6.32 3.77
N VAL A 81 -18.72 -5.04 3.86
CA VAL A 81 -19.36 -4.08 4.78
C VAL A 81 -20.83 -3.87 4.40
N GLU A 82 -21.12 -3.74 3.11
CA GLU A 82 -22.50 -3.58 2.63
C GLU A 82 -23.36 -4.83 2.89
N ASP A 83 -22.80 -6.02 2.70
CA ASP A 83 -23.49 -7.27 3.04
C ASP A 83 -23.81 -7.38 4.53
N TYR A 84 -22.87 -7.01 5.40
CA TYR A 84 -23.13 -6.96 6.84
C TYR A 84 -24.20 -5.93 7.23
N LYS A 85 -24.23 -4.76 6.59
CA LYS A 85 -25.30 -3.77 6.78
C LYS A 85 -26.66 -4.33 6.36
N ARG A 86 -26.74 -5.02 5.21
CA ARG A 86 -27.96 -5.67 4.72
C ARG A 86 -28.48 -6.74 5.67
N LEU A 87 -27.58 -7.46 6.33
CA LEU A 87 -27.90 -8.45 7.37
C LEU A 87 -28.26 -7.83 8.73
N GLY A 88 -28.25 -6.49 8.85
CA GLY A 88 -28.58 -5.80 10.09
C GLY A 88 -27.50 -5.91 11.17
N ILE A 89 -26.26 -6.25 10.80
CA ILE A 89 -25.16 -6.34 11.75
C ILE A 89 -24.75 -4.92 12.18
N PRO A 90 -24.68 -4.64 13.49
CA PRO A 90 -24.25 -3.35 14.00
C PRO A 90 -22.86 -2.93 13.49
N GLU A 91 -22.75 -1.67 13.05
CA GLU A 91 -21.52 -1.12 12.45
C GLU A 91 -20.31 -1.18 13.40
N ASN A 92 -20.53 -1.10 14.71
CA ASN A 92 -19.45 -1.24 15.70
C ASN A 92 -18.79 -2.64 15.66
N LEU A 93 -19.56 -3.70 15.38
CA LEU A 93 -19.03 -5.06 15.25
C LEU A 93 -18.25 -5.22 13.95
N ILE A 94 -18.72 -4.62 12.86
CA ILE A 94 -18.00 -4.58 11.57
C ILE A 94 -16.64 -3.89 11.76
N ARG A 95 -16.63 -2.70 12.37
CA ARG A 95 -15.40 -1.94 12.66
C ARG A 95 -14.46 -2.70 13.61
N MET A 96 -15.00 -3.43 14.59
CA MET A 96 -14.20 -4.30 15.47
C MET A 96 -13.52 -5.41 14.66
N ARG A 97 -14.27 -6.09 13.79
CA ARG A 97 -13.76 -7.17 12.95
C ARG A 97 -12.69 -6.70 11.96
N MET A 98 -12.86 -5.54 11.34
CA MET A 98 -11.84 -4.95 10.45
C MET A 98 -10.54 -4.67 11.21
N ARG A 99 -10.61 -4.13 12.44
CA ARG A 99 -9.42 -3.91 13.28
C ARG A 99 -8.72 -5.22 13.64
N GLU A 100 -9.48 -6.26 13.97
CA GLU A 100 -8.93 -7.60 14.21
C GLU A 100 -8.22 -8.15 12.97
N PHE A 101 -8.84 -8.01 11.80
CA PHE A 101 -8.29 -8.48 10.53
C PHE A 101 -6.96 -7.80 10.19
N SER A 102 -6.90 -6.47 10.30
CA SER A 102 -5.65 -5.70 10.14
C SER A 102 -4.57 -6.14 11.12
N LYS A 103 -4.95 -6.50 12.35
CA LYS A 103 -4.02 -7.02 13.35
C LYS A 103 -3.49 -8.42 13.00
N THR A 104 -4.34 -9.35 12.59
CA THR A 104 -3.90 -10.69 12.17
C THR A 104 -2.98 -10.63 10.94
N LEU A 105 -3.28 -9.75 9.99
CA LEU A 105 -2.37 -9.48 8.86
C LEU A 105 -1.08 -8.78 9.29
N SER A 106 -1.01 -8.20 10.50
CA SER A 106 0.20 -7.63 11.10
C SER A 106 1.10 -8.67 11.79
N ASP A 107 0.62 -9.89 12.02
CA ASP A 107 1.38 -10.95 12.70
C ASP A 107 2.07 -11.92 11.71
N GLU A 108 1.68 -11.94 10.44
CA GLU A 108 2.33 -12.78 9.42
C GLU A 108 3.62 -12.10 8.90
N PRO A 109 4.82 -12.67 9.12
CA PRO A 109 6.04 -12.04 8.67
C PRO A 109 6.04 -11.92 7.14
N PRO A 110 6.48 -10.78 6.56
CA PRO A 110 6.57 -10.67 5.11
C PRO A 110 7.48 -11.79 4.58
N PRO A 111 7.15 -12.38 3.41
CA PRO A 111 7.99 -13.41 2.81
C PRO A 111 9.41 -12.85 2.65
N LYS A 112 10.40 -13.59 3.17
CA LYS A 112 11.82 -13.21 3.02
C LYS A 112 12.12 -13.11 1.52
N PRO A 113 12.67 -11.98 1.03
CA PRO A 113 13.13 -11.89 -0.34
C PRO A 113 14.17 -13.00 -0.58
N GLY A 114 13.84 -13.96 -1.45
CA GLY A 114 14.73 -15.07 -1.82
C GLY A 114 14.54 -16.39 -1.07
N ALA A 115 13.43 -16.59 -0.35
CA ALA A 115 13.08 -17.95 0.08
C ALA A 115 12.74 -18.79 -1.19
N PRO A 116 13.45 -19.90 -1.46
CA PRO A 116 13.06 -20.80 -2.53
C PRO A 116 11.63 -21.28 -2.26
N GLU A 117 10.80 -21.32 -3.31
CA GLU A 117 9.48 -21.93 -3.24
C GLU A 117 9.62 -23.32 -2.59
N PRO A 118 8.73 -23.69 -1.65
CA PRO A 118 8.74 -25.04 -1.13
C PRO A 118 8.49 -25.98 -2.32
N ASP A 119 9.52 -26.76 -2.62
CA ASP A 119 9.54 -27.75 -3.68
C ASP A 119 8.30 -28.64 -3.52
N LYS A 120 7.30 -28.42 -4.37
CA LYS A 120 6.16 -29.32 -4.52
C LYS A 120 6.61 -30.51 -5.36
N SER A 121 7.52 -31.29 -4.80
CA SER A 121 7.86 -32.60 -5.34
C SER A 121 7.27 -33.64 -4.39
N ALA A 122 6.17 -34.24 -4.87
CA ALA A 122 5.45 -35.36 -4.30
C ALA A 122 6.27 -36.65 -4.33
#